data_AF-A0A344X217-F1
#
_entry.id   AF-A0A344X217-F1
#
_cell.length_a   1.000
_cell.length_b   1.000
_cell.length_c   1.000
_cell.angle_alpha   90.00
_cell.angle_beta   90.00
_cell.angle_gamma   90.00
#
_symmetry.space_group_name_H-M   'P 1'
#
loop_
_entity.id
_entity.type
_entity.pdbx_description
1 polymer ?
#
loop_
_entity_poly.entity_id
_entity_poly.type
_entity_poly.pdbx_seq_one_letter_code
_entity_poly.pdbx_strand_id
1 'polypeptide(L)'
;REAKKEAFRAHHALFPLAFALQSTGIFQLSLPDEEDMEGLESNYPGRDAHYDKILGEWKAMGCEDPTRGFAMIQWMIQNGHQVYIDTVWQVPISPTLSKCLGSVRV
;
A
#
# COMPACT_ATOMS: atom_id res chain seq x y z
N ARG A 1 -13.73 -13.28 14.89
CA ARG A 1 -13.51 -14.14 13.70
C ARG A 1 -13.07 -13.30 12.50
N GLU A 2 -13.77 -12.21 12.18
CA GLU A 2 -13.42 -11.34 11.06
C GLU A 2 -12.15 -10.52 11.29
N ALA A 3 -11.97 -9.90 12.47
CA ALA A 3 -10.75 -9.16 12.79
C ALA A 3 -9.44 -9.98 12.61
N LYS A 4 -9.47 -11.28 12.96
CA LYS A 4 -8.32 -12.18 12.76
C LYS A 4 -8.02 -12.43 11.28
N LYS A 5 -9.06 -12.47 10.42
CA LYS A 5 -8.88 -12.62 8.98
C LYS A 5 -8.32 -11.34 8.37
N GLU A 6 -8.85 -10.19 8.78
CA GLU A 6 -8.39 -8.87 8.31
C GLU A 6 -6.93 -8.61 8.71
N ALA A 7 -6.55 -8.94 9.95
CA ALA A 7 -5.20 -8.74 10.47
C ALA A 7 -4.09 -9.37 9.59
N PHE A 8 -4.40 -10.46 8.89
CA PHE A 8 -3.44 -11.17 8.04
C PHE A 8 -2.96 -10.32 6.84
N ARG A 9 -3.81 -9.43 6.29
CA ARG A 9 -3.45 -8.63 5.09
C ARG A 9 -3.60 -7.13 5.27
N ALA A 10 -4.25 -6.67 6.34
CA ALA A 10 -4.54 -5.25 6.55
C ALA A 10 -3.28 -4.38 6.52
N HIS A 11 -2.21 -4.82 7.16
CA HIS A 11 -0.96 -4.07 7.22
C HIS A 11 -0.25 -4.00 5.85
N HIS A 12 -0.34 -5.05 5.02
CA HIS A 12 0.17 -5.02 3.64
C HIS A 12 -0.64 -4.11 2.73
N ALA A 13 -1.96 -3.98 2.96
CA ALA A 13 -2.77 -3.01 2.22
C ALA A 13 -2.53 -1.57 2.67
N LEU A 14 -2.19 -1.37 3.95
CA LEU A 14 -1.95 -0.05 4.52
C LEU A 14 -0.60 0.54 4.08
N PHE A 15 0.44 -0.28 3.93
CA PHE A 15 1.77 0.22 3.60
C PHE A 15 1.83 1.01 2.26
N PRO A 16 1.29 0.52 1.13
CA PRO A 16 1.25 1.31 -0.10
C PRO A 16 0.51 2.65 0.05
N LEU A 17 -0.54 2.71 0.88
CA LEU A 17 -1.27 3.95 1.16
C LEU A 17 -0.41 4.93 1.96
N ALA A 18 0.28 4.45 3.00
CA ALA A 18 1.19 5.26 3.79
C ALA A 18 2.36 5.78 2.94
N PHE A 19 2.93 4.92 2.09
CA PHE A 19 4.03 5.29 1.20
C PHE A 19 3.58 6.31 0.15
N ALA A 20 2.40 6.13 -0.43
CA ALA A 20 1.85 7.08 -1.41
C ALA A 20 1.57 8.47 -0.82
N LEU A 21 1.26 8.53 0.47
CA LEU A 21 0.99 9.76 1.21
C LEU A 21 2.18 10.22 2.07
N GLN A 22 3.38 9.66 1.86
CA GLN A 22 4.52 9.95 2.75
C GLN A 22 4.86 11.45 2.86
N SER A 23 4.56 12.24 1.82
CA SER A 23 4.76 13.69 1.82
C SER A 23 3.91 14.44 2.86
N THR A 24 2.87 13.81 3.42
CA THR A 24 2.06 14.36 4.50
C THR A 24 2.55 13.91 5.89
N GLY A 25 3.55 13.04 5.95
CA GLY A 25 4.09 12.46 7.18
C GLY A 25 5.24 13.27 7.77
N ILE A 26 5.74 12.78 8.91
CA ILE A 26 6.93 13.32 9.61
C ILE A 26 8.12 12.36 9.56
N PHE A 27 7.96 11.21 8.91
CA PHE A 27 8.97 10.16 8.78
C PHE A 27 9.23 9.89 7.30
N GLN A 28 10.48 9.59 6.97
CA GLN A 28 10.85 9.10 5.66
C GLN A 28 10.64 7.58 5.63
N LEU A 29 9.95 7.09 4.60
CA LEU A 29 9.76 5.68 4.36
C LEU A 29 10.69 5.23 3.23
N SER A 30 11.03 3.96 3.22
CA SER A 30 11.76 3.31 2.12
C SER A 30 10.96 2.13 1.59
N LEU A 31 11.09 1.86 0.29
CA LEU A 31 10.59 0.61 -0.27
C LEU A 31 11.41 -0.58 0.27
N PRO A 32 10.78 -1.76 0.41
CA PRO A 32 11.51 -2.99 0.72
C PRO A 32 12.61 -3.26 -0.31
N ASP A 33 13.75 -3.75 0.14
CA ASP A 33 14.81 -4.23 -0.75
C ASP A 33 14.53 -5.67 -1.24
N GLU A 34 15.44 -6.26 -2.01
CA GLU A 34 15.24 -7.61 -2.57
C GLU A 34 15.16 -8.69 -1.48
N GLU A 35 15.97 -8.59 -0.42
CA GLU A 35 15.97 -9.53 0.70
C GLU A 35 14.66 -9.43 1.49
N ASP A 36 14.21 -8.20 1.75
CA ASP A 36 12.92 -7.95 2.38
C ASP A 36 11.79 -8.57 1.56
N MET A 37 11.80 -8.40 0.24
CA MET A 37 10.73 -8.88 -0.64
C MET A 37 10.67 -10.41 -0.68
N GLU A 38 11.82 -11.09 -0.72
CA GLU A 38 11.89 -12.55 -0.61
C GLU A 38 11.36 -13.04 0.75
N GLY A 39 11.79 -12.38 1.84
CA GLY A 39 11.33 -12.69 3.19
C GLY A 39 9.81 -12.48 3.34
N LEU A 40 9.26 -11.45 2.71
CA LEU A 40 7.85 -11.12 2.79
C LEU A 40 6.98 -12.09 1.98
N GLU A 41 7.41 -12.53 0.80
CA GLU A 41 6.68 -13.53 0.01
C GLU A 41 6.71 -14.92 0.70
N SER A 42 7.86 -15.29 1.28
CA SER A 42 7.99 -16.54 2.05
C SER A 42 7.03 -16.60 3.25
N ASN A 43 6.87 -15.49 3.96
CA ASN A 43 5.97 -15.40 5.12
C ASN A 43 4.50 -15.14 4.74
N TYR A 44 4.24 -14.50 3.60
CA TYR A 44 2.92 -14.13 3.13
C TYR A 44 2.69 -14.51 1.66
N PRO A 45 2.56 -15.81 1.33
CA PRO A 45 2.44 -16.25 -0.06
C PRO A 45 1.32 -15.55 -0.85
N GLY A 46 1.64 -15.15 -2.08
CA GLY A 46 0.79 -14.38 -2.98
C GLY A 46 0.75 -12.88 -2.66
N ARG A 47 1.72 -12.36 -1.91
CA ARG A 47 1.90 -10.93 -1.69
C ARG A 47 2.56 -10.28 -2.91
N ASP A 48 3.54 -10.98 -3.50
CA ASP A 48 4.25 -10.64 -4.74
C ASP A 48 3.26 -10.14 -5.81
N ALA A 49 2.29 -11.00 -6.10
CA ALA A 49 1.39 -10.85 -7.23
C ALA A 49 0.44 -9.63 -7.12
N HIS A 50 0.46 -8.90 -6.00
CA HIS A 50 -0.43 -7.76 -5.76
C HIS A 50 0.31 -6.52 -5.27
N TYR A 51 0.87 -6.53 -4.06
CA TYR A 51 1.44 -5.31 -3.46
C TYR A 51 2.83 -5.03 -4.01
N ASP A 52 3.65 -6.06 -4.09
CA ASP A 52 5.05 -5.96 -4.49
C ASP A 52 5.18 -5.59 -5.97
N LYS A 53 4.24 -6.01 -6.82
CA LYS A 53 4.11 -5.51 -8.18
C LYS A 53 3.94 -3.99 -8.24
N ILE A 54 3.08 -3.41 -7.39
CA ILE A 54 2.86 -1.96 -7.32
C ILE A 54 4.12 -1.26 -6.83
N LEU A 55 4.73 -1.76 -5.75
CA LEU A 55 5.95 -1.17 -5.19
C LEU A 55 7.14 -1.24 -6.17
N GLY A 56 7.27 -2.35 -6.90
CA GLY A 56 8.27 -2.51 -7.96
C GLY A 56 8.06 -1.53 -9.12
N GLU A 57 6.82 -1.29 -9.53
CA GLU A 57 6.50 -0.29 -10.55
C GLU A 57 6.88 1.13 -10.09
N TRP A 58 6.55 1.48 -8.84
CA TRP A 58 6.92 2.78 -8.25
C TRP A 58 8.43 2.96 -8.17
N LYS A 59 9.16 1.91 -7.76
CA LYS A 59 10.63 1.90 -7.75
C LYS A 59 11.20 2.15 -9.14
N ALA A 60 10.66 1.47 -10.16
CA ALA A 60 11.08 1.64 -11.56
C ALA A 60 10.77 3.05 -12.11
N MET A 61 9.70 3.69 -11.64
CA MET A 61 9.37 5.08 -11.96
C MET A 61 10.18 6.10 -11.15
N GLY A 62 11.02 5.65 -10.22
CA GLY A 62 11.90 6.49 -9.40
C GLY A 62 11.15 7.24 -8.31
N CYS A 63 10.24 6.58 -7.59
CA CYS A 63 9.46 7.21 -6.52
C CYS A 63 10.27 7.76 -5.33
N GLU A 64 11.51 7.31 -5.15
CA GLU A 64 12.44 7.79 -4.14
C GLU A 64 13.40 8.87 -4.69
N ASP A 65 13.35 9.15 -6.00
CA ASP A 65 14.16 10.18 -6.67
C ASP A 65 13.34 11.48 -6.84
N PRO A 66 13.65 12.55 -6.08
CA PRO A 66 12.88 13.78 -6.10
C PRO A 66 12.91 14.52 -7.45
N THR A 67 13.85 14.18 -8.34
CA THR A 67 13.98 14.81 -9.66
C THR A 67 13.01 14.26 -10.70
N ARG A 68 12.36 13.12 -10.41
CA ARG A 68 11.47 12.43 -11.35
C ARG A 68 10.08 13.02 -11.46
N GLY A 69 9.66 13.82 -10.49
CA GLY A 69 8.30 14.39 -10.45
C GLY A 69 7.19 13.32 -10.33
N PHE A 70 7.52 12.12 -9.87
CA PHE A 70 6.57 11.02 -9.70
C PHE A 70 5.83 11.13 -8.37
N ALA A 71 4.51 11.30 -8.43
CA ALA A 71 3.63 11.30 -7.25
C ALA A 71 2.83 10.00 -7.20
N MET A 72 3.14 9.14 -6.23
CA MET A 72 2.50 7.84 -6.04
C MET A 72 0.98 7.96 -5.86
N ILE A 73 0.50 8.96 -5.12
CA ILE A 73 -0.94 9.19 -4.95
C ILE A 73 -1.63 9.53 -6.28
N GLN A 74 -0.96 10.25 -7.18
CA GLN A 74 -1.48 10.54 -8.51
C GLN A 74 -1.54 9.25 -9.35
N TRP A 75 -0.49 8.42 -9.28
CA TRP A 75 -0.49 7.11 -9.94
C TRP A 75 -1.63 6.22 -9.44
N MET A 76 -1.90 6.22 -8.13
CA MET A 76 -3.02 5.46 -7.56
C MET A 76 -4.36 5.89 -8.15
N ILE A 77 -4.62 7.19 -8.20
CA ILE A 77 -5.87 7.75 -8.77
C ILE A 77 -6.00 7.36 -10.25
N GLN A 78 -4.92 7.49 -11.03
CA GLN A 78 -4.91 7.19 -12.46
C GLN A 78 -5.13 5.69 -12.75
N ASN A 79 -4.68 4.81 -11.86
CA ASN A 79 -4.83 3.36 -11.99
C ASN A 79 -6.10 2.81 -11.30
N GLY A 80 -7.03 3.69 -10.90
CA GLY A 80 -8.31 3.27 -10.32
C GLY A 80 -8.22 2.81 -8.87
N HIS A 81 -7.12 3.12 -8.17
CA HIS A 81 -6.96 2.86 -6.74
C HIS A 81 -7.42 4.09 -5.95
N GLN A 82 -8.74 4.30 -5.85
CA GLN A 82 -9.27 5.37 -5.00
C GLN A 82 -8.92 5.14 -3.53
N VAL A 83 -8.65 6.24 -2.83
CA VAL A 83 -8.35 6.26 -1.40
C VAL A 83 -9.48 6.99 -0.68
N TYR A 84 -10.05 6.34 0.32
CA TYR A 84 -11.09 6.85 1.20
C TYR A 84 -10.55 6.89 2.64
N ILE A 85 -11.16 7.71 3.48
CA ILE A 85 -10.89 7.72 4.93
C ILE A 85 -12.14 7.23 5.63
N ASP A 86 -12.01 6.18 6.46
CA ASP A 86 -13.11 5.75 7.30
C ASP A 86 -13.47 6.85 8.31
N THR A 87 -14.74 7.23 8.34
CA THR A 87 -15.25 8.28 9.24
C THR A 87 -15.23 7.92 10.72
N VAL A 88 -15.06 6.64 11.07
CA VAL A 88 -14.97 6.20 12.48
C VAL A 88 -13.51 6.10 12.91
N TRP A 89 -12.75 5.21 12.30
CA TRP A 89 -11.37 4.90 12.71
C TRP A 89 -10.31 5.79 12.08
N GLN A 90 -10.68 6.64 11.11
CA GLN A 90 -9.77 7.51 10.36
C GLN A 90 -8.68 6.74 9.60
N VAL A 91 -8.89 5.44 9.37
CA VAL A 91 -7.93 4.60 8.66
C VAL A 91 -8.11 4.82 7.16
N PRO A 92 -7.02 5.12 6.41
CA PRO A 92 -7.08 5.20 4.96
C PRO A 92 -7.32 3.82 4.36
N ILE A 93 -8.19 3.78 3.34
CA ILE A 93 -8.72 2.57 2.73
C ILE A 93 -8.68 2.69 1.22
N SER A 94 -8.26 1.63 0.53
CA SER A 94 -8.46 1.50 -0.91
C SER A 94 -9.12 0.14 -1.21
N PRO A 95 -10.39 0.11 -1.68
CA PRO A 95 -11.12 -1.14 -1.91
C PRO A 95 -10.41 -2.13 -2.85
N THR A 96 -9.63 -1.61 -3.81
CA THR A 96 -8.86 -2.40 -4.77
C THR A 96 -7.59 -3.03 -4.17
N LEU A 97 -7.08 -2.46 -3.07
CA LEU A 97 -5.91 -3.00 -2.36
C LEU A 97 -6.34 -3.89 -1.19
N SER A 98 -7.39 -3.49 -0.49
CA SER A 98 -7.82 -4.11 0.74
C SER A 98 -8.83 -5.23 0.46
N LYS A 99 -8.34 -6.41 0.05
CA LYS A 99 -9.15 -7.61 -0.28
C LYS A 99 -10.01 -8.17 0.87
N CYS A 100 -9.99 -7.56 2.06
CA CYS A 100 -10.68 -8.07 3.26
C CYS A 100 -11.60 -7.04 3.96
N LEU A 101 -11.88 -5.87 3.39
CA LEU A 101 -12.70 -4.84 4.06
C LEU A 101 -14.22 -5.06 3.94
N GLY A 102 -14.70 -6.30 3.95
CA GLY A 102 -16.15 -6.59 3.87
C GLY A 102 -16.97 -5.94 4.99
N SER A 103 -16.30 -5.47 6.05
CA SER A 103 -16.89 -4.79 7.21
C SER A 103 -16.88 -3.26 7.12
N VAL A 104 -16.07 -2.65 6.25
CA VAL A 104 -15.94 -1.17 6.19
C VAL A 104 -16.92 -0.60 5.19
N ARG A 105 -17.77 0.30 5.67
CA ARG A 105 -18.68 1.10 4.86
C ARG A 105 -17.98 2.41 4.53
N VAL A 106 -17.82 2.68 3.23
CA VAL A 106 -17.37 3.97 2.69
C VAL A 106 -18.59 4.87 2.49
#